data_AF-A0A356X4W5-F1
#
_entry.id   AF-A0A356X4W5-F1
#
_cell.length_a   1.000
_cell.length_b   1.000
_cell.length_c   1.000
_cell.angle_alpha   90.00
_cell.angle_beta   90.00
_cell.angle_gamma   90.00
#
_symmetry.space_group_name_H-M   'P 1'
#
loop_
_entity.id
_entity.type
_entity.pdbx_description
1 polymer ?
#
loop_
_entity_poly.entity_id
_entity_poly.type
_entity_poly.pdbx_seq_one_letter_code
_entity_poly.pdbx_strand_id
1 'polypeptide(L)'
;MPTKKANAIWKGDLKTGNGTMKVGSGAYEGAYSFATRFEDKEGSNPEELIGAALAGCFSMALSNELDKAGFTPNSVETSADVTIDPGAGAITTIKLVTKGDVS
;
A
#
# COMPACT_ATOMS: atom_id res chain seq x y z
N MET A 1 -19.98 8.49 10.07
CA MET A 1 -18.89 8.03 9.18
C MET A 1 -17.88 7.27 10.02
N PRO A 2 -17.45 6.06 9.65
CA PRO A 2 -16.40 5.36 10.38
C PRO A 2 -15.04 6.05 10.13
N THR A 3 -14.31 6.39 11.20
CA THR A 3 -12.94 6.89 11.11
C THR A 3 -11.97 5.76 11.39
N LYS A 4 -11.05 5.48 10.46
CA LYS A 4 -9.94 4.54 10.67
C LYS A 4 -8.69 5.33 11.02
N LYS A 5 -7.87 4.81 11.94
CA LYS A 5 -6.66 5.48 12.44
C LYS A 5 -5.44 4.64 12.11
N ALA A 6 -4.31 5.30 11.89
CA ALA A 6 -2.98 4.74 11.82
C ALA A 6 -2.01 5.78 12.39
N ASN A 7 -0.84 5.35 12.83
CA ASN A 7 0.17 6.24 13.41
C ASN A 7 1.57 5.77 13.07
N ALA A 8 2.52 6.70 13.06
CA ALA A 8 3.93 6.41 12.90
C ALA A 8 4.75 7.23 13.89
N ILE A 9 5.90 6.71 14.29
CA ILE A 9 6.91 7.45 15.06
C ILE A 9 8.23 7.41 14.31
N TRP A 10 8.95 8.53 14.30
CA TRP A 10 10.32 8.64 13.82
C TRP A 10 11.22 9.13 14.94
N LYS A 11 12.45 8.62 15.01
CA LYS A 11 13.46 9.01 16.00
C LYS A 11 14.80 9.25 15.31
N GLY A 12 15.45 10.36 15.65
CA GLY A 12 16.75 10.74 15.07
C GLY A 12 16.63 11.61 13.82
N ASP A 13 17.77 11.84 13.17
CA ASP A 13 17.83 12.57 11.90
C ASP A 13 17.31 11.73 10.72
N LEU A 14 17.34 12.27 9.51
CA LEU A 14 16.83 11.57 8.33
C LEU A 14 17.67 10.35 7.94
N LYS A 15 19.00 10.43 8.00
CA LYS A 15 19.91 9.42 7.42
C LYS A 15 20.19 8.27 8.39
N THR A 16 20.28 8.57 9.67
CA THR A 16 20.59 7.59 10.73
C THR A 16 19.38 7.24 11.58
N GLY A 17 18.31 8.03 11.47
CA GLY A 17 17.08 7.78 12.20
C GLY A 17 16.30 6.59 11.66
N ASN A 18 15.33 6.18 12.47
CA ASN A 18 14.46 5.06 12.20
C ASN A 18 13.08 5.31 12.79
N GLY A 19 12.09 4.61 12.26
CA GLY A 19 10.72 4.74 12.70
C GLY A 19 9.95 3.43 12.70
N THR A 20 8.71 3.53 13.17
CA THR A 20 7.76 2.42 13.20
C THR A 20 6.38 2.94 12.81
N MET A 21 5.72 2.26 11.88
CA MET A 21 4.34 2.50 11.45
C MET A 21 3.42 1.45 12.06
N LYS A 22 2.20 1.85 12.45
CA LYS A 22 1.17 0.95 12.99
C LYS A 22 -0.20 1.32 12.43
N VAL A 23 -0.99 0.31 12.06
CA VAL A 23 -2.41 0.49 11.73
C VAL A 23 -3.27 0.34 12.99
N GLY A 24 -4.33 1.13 13.11
CA GLY A 24 -5.14 1.19 14.34
C GLY A 24 -5.95 -0.08 14.64
N SER A 25 -6.04 -1.01 13.69
CA SER A 25 -6.59 -2.35 13.94
C SER A 25 -5.61 -3.29 14.64
N GLY A 26 -4.32 -2.95 14.71
CA GLY A 26 -3.26 -3.84 15.18
C GLY A 26 -2.83 -4.92 14.18
N ALA A 27 -3.40 -4.94 12.96
CA ALA A 27 -3.08 -5.94 11.96
C ALA A 27 -1.68 -5.80 11.34
N TYR A 28 -1.04 -4.65 11.53
CA TYR A 28 0.28 -4.36 11.01
C TYR A 28 1.04 -3.40 11.94
N GLU A 29 2.30 -3.75 12.17
CA GLU A 29 3.33 -2.92 12.77
C GLU A 29 4.65 -3.19 12.03
N GLY A 30 5.29 -2.15 11.50
CA GLY A 30 6.50 -2.30 10.70
C GLY A 30 7.51 -1.20 10.92
N ALA A 31 8.78 -1.57 11.03
CA ALA A 31 9.89 -0.63 11.08
C ALA A 31 10.16 -0.08 9.69
N TYR A 32 10.57 1.20 9.62
CA TYR A 32 11.02 1.84 8.39
C TYR A 32 12.20 2.76 8.68
N SER A 33 13.03 2.98 7.66
CA SER A 33 14.18 3.87 7.73
C SER A 33 14.35 4.60 6.39
N PHE A 34 15.30 5.52 6.31
CA PHE A 34 15.67 6.09 5.01
C PHE A 34 16.14 5.00 4.05
N ALA A 35 16.90 4.04 4.57
CA ALA A 35 17.48 2.98 3.77
C ALA A 35 16.46 1.94 3.30
N THR A 36 15.36 1.69 4.02
CA THR A 36 14.29 0.78 3.52
C THR A 36 13.31 1.49 2.59
N ARG A 37 13.36 2.83 2.54
CA ARG A 37 12.44 3.65 1.74
C ARG A 37 13.05 4.15 0.43
N PHE A 38 14.32 4.52 0.46
CA PHE A 38 15.01 5.17 -0.66
C PHE A 38 16.25 4.43 -1.13
N GLU A 39 16.77 3.52 -0.32
CA GLU A 39 17.81 2.58 -0.74
C GLU A 39 17.11 1.24 -0.95
N ASP A 40 17.58 0.41 -1.88
CA ASP A 40 16.92 -0.86 -2.23
C ASP A 40 17.21 -1.94 -1.15
N LYS A 41 16.94 -1.62 0.13
CA LYS A 41 17.11 -2.52 1.26
C LYS A 41 15.77 -3.09 1.68
N GLU A 42 15.76 -4.38 1.95
CA GLU A 42 14.61 -5.09 2.50
C GLU A 42 14.12 -4.46 3.82
N GLY A 43 12.80 -4.37 3.94
CA GLY A 43 12.11 -3.82 5.10
C GLY A 43 10.89 -3.03 4.66
N SER A 44 9.99 -2.78 5.60
CA SER A 44 8.76 -2.10 5.24
C SER A 44 8.98 -0.61 4.98
N ASN A 45 8.08 -0.04 4.19
CA ASN A 45 8.10 1.35 3.77
C ASN A 45 6.65 1.85 3.56
N PRO A 46 6.42 3.17 3.60
CA PRO A 46 5.08 3.73 3.38
C PRO A 46 4.47 3.36 2.03
N GLU A 47 5.30 3.21 0.99
CA GLU A 47 4.88 2.96 -0.38
C GLU A 47 4.21 1.58 -0.53
N GLU A 48 4.73 0.53 0.11
CA GLU A 48 4.10 -0.80 0.19
C GLU A 48 2.71 -0.75 0.83
N LEU A 49 2.54 0.01 1.92
CA LEU A 49 1.25 0.13 2.61
C LEU A 49 0.22 0.86 1.75
N ILE A 50 0.64 1.90 1.02
CA ILE A 50 -0.21 2.61 0.07
C ILE A 50 -0.59 1.69 -1.10
N GLY A 51 0.38 0.93 -1.63
CA GLY A 51 0.15 -0.06 -2.68
C GLY A 51 -0.84 -1.13 -2.26
N ALA A 52 -0.66 -1.73 -1.07
CA ALA A 52 -1.56 -2.73 -0.53
C ALA A 52 -2.98 -2.17 -0.31
N ALA A 53 -3.10 -0.96 0.24
CA ALA A 53 -4.40 -0.32 0.44
C ALA A 53 -5.11 -0.05 -0.90
N LEU A 54 -4.40 0.46 -1.90
CA LEU A 54 -4.98 0.76 -3.20
C LEU A 54 -5.34 -0.51 -3.98
N ALA A 55 -4.48 -1.53 -3.97
CA ALA A 55 -4.74 -2.82 -4.59
C ALA A 55 -6.01 -3.46 -4.00
N GLY A 56 -6.14 -3.48 -2.66
CA GLY A 56 -7.33 -4.00 -2.00
C GLY A 56 -8.59 -3.21 -2.32
N CYS A 57 -8.50 -1.87 -2.36
CA CYS A 57 -9.63 -1.02 -2.73
C CYS A 57 -10.08 -1.25 -4.18
N PHE A 58 -9.13 -1.34 -5.12
CA PHE A 58 -9.42 -1.57 -6.54
C PHE A 58 -10.03 -2.96 -6.76
N SER A 59 -9.46 -4.02 -6.18
CA SER A 59 -10.02 -5.36 -6.28
C SER A 59 -11.46 -5.44 -5.78
N MET A 60 -11.76 -4.78 -4.64
CA MET A 60 -13.11 -4.73 -4.09
C MET A 60 -14.07 -3.97 -5.02
N ALA A 61 -13.65 -2.81 -5.54
CA ALA A 61 -14.46 -2.01 -6.44
C ALA A 61 -14.76 -2.75 -7.75
N LEU A 62 -13.75 -3.37 -8.36
CA LEU A 62 -13.91 -4.11 -9.61
C LEU A 62 -14.83 -5.33 -9.43
N SER A 63 -14.70 -6.06 -8.32
CA SER A 63 -15.62 -7.16 -7.99
C SER A 63 -17.08 -6.69 -7.93
N ASN A 64 -17.33 -5.55 -7.29
CA ASN A 64 -18.67 -4.95 -7.21
C ASN A 64 -19.21 -4.50 -8.58
N GLU A 65 -18.37 -3.96 -9.46
CA GLU A 65 -18.82 -3.59 -10.82
C GLU A 65 -19.09 -4.80 -11.71
N LEU A 66 -18.35 -5.91 -11.55
CA LEU A 66 -18.63 -7.18 -12.23
C LEU A 66 -19.98 -7.77 -11.81
N ASP A 67 -20.26 -7.79 -10.50
CA ASP A 67 -21.54 -8.24 -9.94
C ASP A 67 -22.72 -7.42 -10.48
N LYS A 68 -22.59 -6.08 -10.49
CA LYS A 68 -23.60 -5.18 -11.08
C LYS A 68 -23.83 -5.42 -12.57
N ALA A 69 -22.81 -5.87 -13.29
CA ALA A 69 -22.89 -6.21 -14.71
C ALA A 69 -23.47 -7.62 -14.96
N GLY A 70 -23.81 -8.38 -13.92
CA GLY A 70 -24.41 -9.71 -14.01
C GLY A 70 -23.40 -10.86 -14.13
N PHE A 71 -22.12 -10.60 -13.89
CA PHE A 71 -21.08 -11.63 -13.82
C PHE A 71 -20.83 -12.06 -12.38
N THR A 72 -20.37 -13.30 -12.17
CA THR A 72 -19.94 -13.77 -10.85
C THR A 72 -18.41 -13.72 -10.74
N PRO A 73 -17.83 -12.78 -9.98
CA PRO A 73 -16.38 -12.74 -9.77
C PRO A 73 -15.94 -13.84 -8.78
N ASN A 74 -15.21 -14.85 -9.27
CA ASN A 74 -14.59 -15.89 -8.44
C ASN A 74 -13.39 -15.34 -7.67
N SER A 75 -12.56 -14.53 -8.33
CA SER A 75 -11.44 -13.82 -7.69
C SER A 75 -11.01 -12.58 -8.48
N VAL A 76 -10.49 -11.56 -7.77
CA VAL A 76 -9.85 -10.38 -8.35
C VAL A 76 -8.54 -10.12 -7.61
N GLU A 77 -7.43 -10.52 -8.22
CA GLU A 77 -6.08 -10.35 -7.70
C GLU A 77 -5.45 -9.11 -8.31
N THR A 78 -5.02 -8.15 -7.49
CA THR A 78 -4.39 -6.91 -7.94
C THR A 78 -3.04 -6.72 -7.26
N SER A 79 -2.00 -6.45 -8.04
CA SER A 79 -0.71 -5.94 -7.57
C SER A 79 -0.61 -4.44 -7.84
N ALA A 80 0.08 -3.70 -6.98
CA ALA A 80 0.30 -2.27 -7.11
C ALA A 80 1.80 -1.94 -7.05
N ASP A 81 2.38 -1.58 -8.20
CA ASP A 81 3.77 -1.16 -8.30
C ASP A 81 3.84 0.35 -7.99
N VAL A 82 4.30 0.70 -6.79
CA VAL A 82 4.40 2.10 -6.32
C VAL A 82 5.79 2.64 -6.62
N THR A 83 5.86 3.71 -7.41
CA THR A 83 7.11 4.39 -7.77
C THR A 83 7.27 5.68 -6.97
N ILE A 84 8.41 5.83 -6.30
CA ILE A 84 8.83 7.04 -5.61
C ILE A 84 9.98 7.71 -6.36
N ASP A 85 9.93 9.04 -6.47
CA ASP A 85 11.07 9.85 -6.87
C ASP A 85 11.81 10.31 -5.61
N PRO A 86 13.04 9.81 -5.34
CA PRO A 86 13.80 10.20 -4.15
C PRO A 86 14.22 11.67 -4.14
N GLY A 87 14.39 12.29 -5.30
CA GLY A 87 14.76 13.71 -5.43
C GLY A 87 13.60 14.65 -5.12
N ALA A 88 12.39 14.25 -5.49
CA ALA A 88 11.17 14.99 -5.16
C ALA A 88 10.55 14.59 -3.80
N GLY A 89 10.92 13.43 -3.26
CA GLY A 89 10.31 12.86 -2.05
C GLY A 89 8.83 12.51 -2.25
N ALA A 90 8.41 12.20 -3.48
CA ALA A 90 7.01 12.07 -3.87
C ALA A 90 6.74 10.75 -4.60
N ILE A 91 5.57 10.16 -4.34
CA ILE A 91 5.03 9.07 -5.16
C ILE A 91 4.60 9.67 -6.49
N THR A 92 5.17 9.19 -7.60
CA THR A 92 4.92 9.72 -8.94
C THR A 92 3.96 8.85 -9.73
N THR A 93 3.93 7.54 -9.47
CA THR A 93 3.09 6.59 -10.18
C THR A 93 2.73 5.41 -9.29
N ILE A 94 1.50 4.92 -9.42
CA ILE A 94 1.09 3.62 -8.92
C ILE A 94 0.47 2.86 -10.07
N LYS A 95 1.13 1.80 -10.53
CA LYS A 95 0.65 0.95 -11.62
C LYS A 95 -0.08 -0.25 -11.04
N LEU A 96 -1.35 -0.41 -11.40
CA LEU A 96 -2.13 -1.58 -11.00
C LEU A 96 -2.06 -2.65 -12.09
N VAL A 97 -1.79 -3.89 -11.68
CA VAL A 97 -1.85 -5.08 -12.54
C VAL A 97 -2.87 -6.02 -11.93
N THR A 98 -3.94 -6.31 -12.66
CA THR A 98 -5.08 -7.07 -12.14
C THR A 98 -5.39 -8.28 -12.99
N LYS A 99 -5.65 -9.41 -12.34
CA LYS A 99 -6.17 -10.64 -12.92
C LYS A 99 -7.53 -10.97 -12.29
N GLY A 100 -8.55 -11.10 -13.13
CA GLY A 100 -9.89 -11.52 -12.72
C GLY A 100 -10.20 -12.95 -13.18
N ASP A 101 -10.79 -13.75 -12.31
CA ASP A 101 -11.48 -14.99 -12.63
C ASP A 101 -12.99 -14.74 -12.47
N VAL A 102 -13.73 -14.91 -13.55
CA VAL A 102 -15.13 -14.47 -13.68
C VAL A 102 -15.93 -15.53 -14.42
N SER A 103 -17.14 -15.82 -13.92
CA SER A 103 -18.11 -16.77 -14.50
C SER A 103 -19.39 -16.08 -14.94
#